data_AF-A0A8J8JLV1-F1
#
_entry.id   AF-A0A8J8JLV1-F1
#
_cell.length_a   1.000
_cell.length_b   1.000
_cell.length_c   1.000
_cell.angle_alpha   90.00
_cell.angle_beta   90.00
_cell.angle_gamma   90.00
#
_symmetry.space_group_name_H-M   'P 1'
#
loop_
_entity.id
_entity.type
_entity.pdbx_description
1 polymer ?
#
loop_
_entity_poly.entity_id
_entity_poly.type
_entity_poly.pdbx_seq_one_letter_code
_entity_poly.pdbx_strand_id
1 'polypeptide(L)'
;MGYFSEMLRGEYGNLDVKEVYRSKLGETDVEIVEVSAGKKRFIAMFQSSPLKDDVYRWSLIITSPNNTRTLKGMDKEKGIKLAIRSSIDAMMEGME
;
A
#
# COMPACT_ATOMS: atom_id res chain seq x y z
N MET A 1 6.97 -8.93 -6.17
CA MET A 1 5.51 -8.83 -6.44
C MET A 1 5.18 -7.39 -6.87
N GLY A 2 4.38 -7.20 -7.94
CA GLY A 2 3.92 -5.90 -8.44
C GLY A 2 2.57 -5.44 -7.93
N TYR A 3 2.28 -5.78 -6.67
CA TYR A 3 0.92 -6.06 -6.26
C TYR A 3 0.17 -4.84 -5.74
N PHE A 4 0.85 -3.80 -5.26
CA PHE A 4 0.16 -2.80 -4.46
C PHE A 4 -0.64 -1.83 -5.33
N SER A 5 -0.06 -1.24 -6.38
CA SER A 5 -0.80 -0.40 -7.34
C SER A 5 -1.88 -1.18 -8.08
N GLU A 6 -1.59 -2.41 -8.50
CA GLU A 6 -2.55 -3.29 -9.18
C GLU A 6 -3.73 -3.64 -8.28
N MET A 7 -3.48 -3.99 -7.01
CA MET A 7 -4.52 -4.23 -6.01
C MET A 7 -5.38 -3.00 -5.80
N LEU A 8 -4.78 -1.81 -5.65
CA LEU A 8 -5.54 -0.58 -5.48
C LEU A 8 -6.44 -0.28 -6.69
N ARG A 9 -5.92 -0.42 -7.92
CA ARG A 9 -6.71 -0.23 -9.15
C ARG A 9 -7.84 -1.26 -9.29
N GLY A 10 -7.58 -2.51 -8.88
CA GLY A 10 -8.56 -3.60 -8.96
C GLY A 10 -9.66 -3.50 -7.92
N GLU A 11 -9.33 -3.09 -6.69
CA GLU A 11 -10.29 -2.99 -5.59
C GLU A 11 -11.06 -1.66 -5.58
N TYR A 12 -10.44 -0.57 -6.03
CA TYR A 12 -11.01 0.77 -5.95
C TYR A 12 -11.14 1.41 -7.34
N GLY A 13 -12.28 1.20 -7.99
CA GLY A 13 -12.53 1.71 -9.34
C GLY A 13 -12.62 3.24 -9.46
N ASN A 14 -12.68 3.96 -8.33
CA ASN A 14 -12.76 5.43 -8.26
C ASN A 14 -11.43 6.11 -7.89
N LEU A 15 -10.36 5.33 -7.63
CA LEU A 15 -9.05 5.89 -7.31
C LEU A 15 -8.20 6.03 -8.57
N ASP A 16 -7.60 7.20 -8.74
CA ASP A 16 -6.50 7.37 -9.68
C ASP A 16 -5.19 6.97 -8.98
N VAL A 17 -4.60 5.88 -9.44
CA VAL A 17 -3.41 5.27 -8.84
C VAL A 17 -2.24 5.39 -9.82
N LYS A 18 -1.27 6.23 -9.47
CA LYS A 18 -0.06 6.45 -10.25
C LYS A 18 1.13 5.79 -9.56
N GLU A 19 1.80 4.88 -10.26
CA GLU A 19 3.07 4.32 -9.79
C GLU A 19 4.15 5.40 -9.91
N VAL A 20 4.82 5.73 -8.80
CA VAL A 20 5.87 6.75 -8.73
C VAL A 20 7.24 6.09 -8.73
N TYR A 21 7.38 4.96 -8.03
CA TYR A 21 8.62 4.23 -7.94
C TYR A 21 8.34 2.75 -7.71
N ARG A 22 9.11 1.89 -8.36
CA ARG A 22 9.08 0.46 -8.13
C ARG A 22 10.47 -0.12 -8.32
N SER A 23 10.95 -0.84 -7.32
CA SER A 23 12.28 -1.44 -7.35
C SER A 23 12.39 -2.61 -6.37
N LYS A 24 13.49 -3.36 -6.49
CA LYS A 24 13.87 -4.42 -5.56
C LYS A 24 15.20 -4.04 -4.90
N LEU A 25 15.22 -4.00 -3.57
CA LEU A 25 16.39 -3.74 -2.74
C LEU A 25 16.79 -5.03 -2.01
N GLY A 26 17.75 -5.76 -2.59
CA GLY A 26 18.05 -7.12 -2.16
C GLY A 26 16.84 -8.04 -2.36
N GLU A 27 16.31 -8.60 -1.28
CA GLU A 27 15.07 -9.40 -1.30
C GLU A 27 13.79 -8.59 -1.02
N THR A 28 13.91 -7.27 -0.86
CA THR A 28 12.76 -6.42 -0.52
C THR A 28 12.20 -5.77 -1.77
N ASP A 29 10.95 -6.10 -2.12
CA ASP A 29 10.17 -5.32 -3.08
C ASP A 29 9.75 -3.99 -2.42
N VAL A 30 9.90 -2.89 -3.15
CA VAL A 30 9.48 -1.55 -2.74
C VAL A 30 8.64 -0.94 -3.85
N GLU A 31 7.46 -0.44 -3.48
CA GLU A 31 6.53 0.22 -4.39
C GLU A 31 6.03 1.52 -3.75
N ILE A 32 6.11 2.63 -4.47
CA ILE A 32 5.58 3.93 -4.07
C ILE A 32 4.52 4.33 -5.09
N VAL A 33 3.34 4.64 -4.60
CA VAL A 33 2.20 5.09 -5.41
C VAL A 33 1.71 6.43 -4.90
N GLU A 34 1.29 7.27 -5.83
CA GLU A 34 0.43 8.42 -5.55
C GLU A 34 -1.01 8.01 -5.85
N VAL A 35 -1.91 8.27 -4.90
CA VAL A 35 -3.33 7.92 -5.01
C VAL A 35 -4.15 9.19 -4.87
N SER A 36 -5.06 9.41 -5.81
CA SER A 36 -5.95 10.56 -5.83
C SER A 36 -7.42 10.14 -5.89
N ALA A 37 -8.25 10.87 -5.15
CA ALA A 37 -9.71 10.77 -5.17
C ALA A 37 -10.31 12.17 -5.21
N GLY A 38 -10.69 12.62 -6.41
CA GLY A 38 -11.11 14.01 -6.62
C GLY A 38 -9.97 14.99 -6.33
N LYS A 39 -10.19 15.92 -5.37
CA LYS A 39 -9.18 16.93 -4.97
C LYS A 39 -8.20 16.45 -3.89
N LYS A 40 -8.38 15.23 -3.39
CA LYS A 40 -7.64 14.72 -2.24
C LYS A 40 -6.62 13.70 -2.73
N ARG A 41 -5.42 13.73 -2.14
CA ARG A 41 -4.31 12.87 -2.53
C ARG A 41 -3.51 12.38 -1.33
N PHE A 42 -2.95 11.19 -1.47
CA PHE A 42 -1.96 10.66 -0.55
C PHE A 42 -0.87 9.91 -1.31
N ILE A 43 0.28 9.74 -0.67
CA ILE A 43 1.36 8.87 -1.15
C ILE A 43 1.38 7.64 -0.26
N ALA A 44 1.52 6.47 -0.86
CA ALA A 44 1.70 5.23 -0.12
C ALA A 44 2.96 4.51 -0.58
N MET A 45 3.79 4.10 0.38
CA MET A 45 4.94 3.24 0.15
C MET A 45 4.67 1.89 0.78
N PHE A 46 4.64 0.86 -0.06
CA PHE A 46 4.57 -0.53 0.37
C PHE A 46 5.93 -1.21 0.20
N GLN A 47 6.31 -2.00 1.19
CA GLN A 47 7.53 -2.79 1.17
C GLN A 47 7.21 -4.21 1.61
N SER A 48 7.78 -5.19 0.94
CA SER A 48 7.63 -6.59 1.32
C SER A 48 8.89 -7.40 1.02
N SER A 49 9.27 -8.28 1.94
CA SER A 49 10.36 -9.24 1.75
C SER A 49 9.84 -10.65 2.07
N PRO A 50 10.12 -11.65 1.23
CA PRO A 50 9.71 -13.02 1.49
C PRO A 50 10.47 -13.58 2.71
N LEU A 51 9.77 -14.39 3.50
CA LEU A 51 10.31 -15.26 4.54
C LEU A 51 10.08 -16.72 4.10
N LYS A 52 9.99 -17.66 5.05
CA LYS A 52 9.65 -19.06 4.79
C LYS A 52 8.13 -19.25 4.73
N ASP A 53 7.69 -20.35 4.13
CA ASP A 53 6.30 -20.83 4.16
C ASP A 53 5.24 -19.82 3.66
N ASP A 54 5.59 -19.08 2.60
CA ASP A 54 4.77 -18.03 1.96
C ASP A 54 4.37 -16.88 2.90
N VAL A 55 5.15 -16.68 3.97
CA VAL A 55 5.01 -15.52 4.86
C VAL A 55 5.91 -14.41 4.35
N TYR A 56 5.43 -13.17 4.43
CA TYR A 56 6.20 -11.99 4.07
C TYR A 56 6.30 -11.06 5.26
N ARG A 57 7.48 -10.49 5.48
CA ARG A 57 7.63 -9.29 6.30
C ARG A 57 7.24 -8.10 5.44
N TRP A 58 6.38 -7.24 5.94
CA TRP A 58 5.88 -6.12 5.16
C TRP A 58 5.71 -4.86 6.00
N SER A 59 5.73 -3.71 5.32
CA SER A 59 5.33 -2.43 5.89
C SER A 59 4.64 -1.56 4.86
N LEU A 60 3.70 -0.75 5.34
CA LEU A 60 2.96 0.23 4.56
C LEU A 60 3.06 1.58 5.26
N ILE A 61 3.54 2.59 4.55
CA ILE A 61 3.47 3.99 4.98
C ILE A 61 2.48 4.68 4.08
N ILE A 62 1.45 5.30 4.65
CA ILE A 62 0.47 6.13 3.93
C ILE A 62 0.58 7.53 4.48
N THR A 63 0.83 8.52 3.64
CA THR A 63 1.01 9.91 4.04
C THR A 63 0.16 10.86 3.19
N SER A 64 -0.49 11.79 3.86
CA SER A 64 -1.23 12.93 3.31
C SER A 64 -0.73 14.20 4.01
N PRO A 65 -1.07 15.41 3.53
CA PRO A 65 -0.56 16.66 4.13
C PRO A 65 -0.75 16.77 5.66
N ASN A 66 -1.81 16.17 6.22
CA ASN A 66 -2.18 16.32 7.62
C ASN A 66 -2.13 15.01 8.43
N ASN A 67 -1.85 13.87 7.79
CA ASN A 67 -1.93 12.57 8.44
C ASN A 67 -0.95 11.58 7.83
N THR A 68 -0.18 10.90 8.66
CA THR A 68 0.70 9.79 8.26
C THR A 68 0.41 8.58 9.13
N ARG A 69 0.24 7.43 8.50
CA ARG A 69 0.04 6.14 9.16
C ARG A 69 1.09 5.16 8.69
N THR A 70 1.60 4.37 9.62
CA THR A 70 2.57 3.31 9.35
C THR A 70 2.05 2.01 9.91
N LEU A 71 2.01 0.99 9.06
CA LEU A 71 1.71 -0.38 9.44
C LEU A 71 2.89 -1.27 9.10
N LYS A 72 3.04 -2.34 9.86
CA LYS A 72 4.02 -3.39 9.60
C LYS A 72 3.50 -4.70 10.14
N GLY A 73 3.90 -5.80 9.52
CA GLY A 73 3.46 -7.11 9.93
C GLY A 73 4.29 -8.24 9.33
N MET A 74 3.91 -9.45 9.72
CA MET A 74 4.36 -10.69 9.13
C MET A 74 3.13 -11.55 8.89
N ASP A 75 2.78 -11.77 7.64
CA ASP A 75 1.59 -12.52 7.27
C ASP A 75 1.76 -13.15 5.89
N LYS A 76 0.87 -14.07 5.53
CA LYS A 76 0.69 -14.51 4.15
C LYS A 76 -0.02 -13.41 3.36
N GLU A 77 0.13 -13.45 2.05
CA GLU A 77 -0.43 -12.47 1.11
C GLU A 77 -1.89 -12.09 1.41
N LYS A 78 -2.75 -13.04 1.76
CA LYS A 78 -4.17 -12.79 2.07
C LYS A 78 -4.35 -11.86 3.28
N GLY A 79 -3.58 -12.07 4.35
CA GLY A 79 -3.67 -11.23 5.56
C GLY A 79 -3.10 -9.83 5.31
N ILE A 80 -2.04 -9.74 4.51
CA ILE A 80 -1.46 -8.47 4.07
C ILE A 80 -2.50 -7.64 3.33
N LYS A 81 -3.18 -8.21 2.32
CA LYS A 81 -4.24 -7.50 1.57
C LYS A 81 -5.34 -6.97 2.47
N LEU A 82 -5.80 -7.79 3.41
CA LEU A 82 -6.84 -7.38 4.36
C LEU A 82 -6.40 -6.18 5.20
N ALA A 83 -5.17 -6.21 5.71
CA ALA A 83 -4.61 -5.11 6.51
C ALA A 83 -4.40 -3.83 5.68
N ILE A 84 -3.90 -3.96 4.46
CA ILE A 84 -3.75 -2.84 3.52
C ILE A 84 -5.12 -2.22 3.23
N ARG A 85 -6.12 -3.03 2.84
CA ARG A 85 -7.46 -2.57 2.50
C ARG A 85 -8.08 -1.77 3.65
N SER A 86 -8.10 -2.35 4.86
CA SER A 86 -8.61 -1.66 6.05
C SER A 86 -7.89 -0.33 6.32
N SER A 87 -6.60 -0.25 6.02
CA SER A 87 -5.81 0.98 6.22
C SER A 87 -6.12 2.05 5.19
N ILE A 88 -6.32 1.65 3.93
CA ILE A 88 -6.69 2.55 2.83
C ILE A 88 -8.11 3.06 3.04
N ASP A 89 -9.07 2.19 3.36
CA ASP A 89 -10.45 2.56 3.68
C ASP A 89 -10.49 3.63 4.78
N ALA A 90 -9.79 3.40 5.89
CA ALA A 90 -9.74 4.37 7.00
C ALA A 90 -9.02 5.68 6.63
N MET A 91 -8.04 5.67 5.71
CA MET A 91 -7.44 6.90 5.20
C MET A 91 -8.39 7.66 4.29
N MET A 92 -9.13 6.95 3.44
CA MET A 92 -10.13 7.51 2.54
C MET A 92 -11.31 8.13 3.29
N GLU A 93 -11.80 7.48 4.35
CA GLU A 93 -12.81 8.04 5.25
C GLU A 93 -12.31 9.30 5.96
N GLY A 94 -11.07 9.27 6.47
CA GLY A 94 -10.46 10.43 7.15
C GLY A 94 -10.08 11.59 6.22
N MET A 95 -10.28 11.43 4.91
CA MET A 95 -10.04 12.49 3.94
C MET A 95 -11.29 13.38 3.75
N GLU A 96 -12.51 12.93 4.09
CA GLU A 96 -13.76 13.74 4.15
C GLU A 96 -13.71 14.86 5.18
#